data_AF-A0A0N5AEY0-F1
#
_entry.id   AF-A0A0N5AEY0-F1
#
_cell.length_a   1.000
_cell.length_b   1.000
_cell.length_c   1.000
_cell.angle_alpha   90.00
_cell.angle_beta   90.00
_cell.angle_gamma   90.00
#
_symmetry.space_group_name_H-M   'P 1'
#
loop_
_entity.id
_entity.type
_entity.pdbx_description
1 polymer ?
#
loop_
_entity_poly.entity_id
_entity_poly.type
_entity_poly.pdbx_seq_one_letter_code
_entity_poly.pdbx_strand_id
1 'polypeptide(L)'
;MKEFLKSAVLIVIIIEAVTAADSLESCDAPNDKKDPCTNWFPEGSANCMTEPSEIVALCPVTCKKCAAYENCKDDSDILDCNTVKDECKSTDIEVLALMEKHCPKTCGMCKGDNSELCKDLNPSLCVAFQKQCNSQELYDFMTVHCASTCNRCKQEDLATVCADQSTTCSTWKANGFCTNNDYSEEVKRSHCAKTCGYCK
;
A
#
# COMPACT_ATOMS: atom_id res chain seq x y z
N MET A 1 46.26 -5.52 -5.30
CA MET A 1 45.34 -4.42 -5.71
C MET A 1 44.15 -4.88 -6.56
N LYS A 2 44.29 -5.84 -7.50
CA LYS A 2 43.16 -6.32 -8.33
C LYS A 2 42.02 -7.04 -7.58
N GLU A 3 42.29 -7.65 -6.43
CA GLU A 3 41.29 -8.43 -5.69
C GLU A 3 40.39 -7.57 -4.78
N PHE A 4 40.88 -6.42 -4.28
CA PHE A 4 40.06 -5.49 -3.49
C PHE A 4 39.00 -4.75 -4.34
N LEU A 5 39.31 -4.46 -5.62
CA LEU A 5 38.36 -3.84 -6.54
C LEU A 5 37.18 -4.77 -6.86
N LYS A 6 37.39 -6.10 -6.97
CA LYS A 6 36.29 -7.05 -7.20
C LYS A 6 35.32 -7.11 -6.02
N SER A 7 35.83 -7.06 -4.79
CA SER A 7 34.99 -7.05 -3.58
C SER A 7 34.19 -5.76 -3.45
N ALA A 8 34.80 -4.60 -3.74
CA ALA A 8 34.09 -3.32 -3.71
C ALA A 8 33.06 -3.21 -4.84
N VAL A 9 33.37 -3.68 -6.05
CA VAL A 9 32.45 -3.69 -7.20
C VAL A 9 31.27 -4.66 -6.96
N LEU A 10 31.50 -5.83 -6.36
CA LEU A 10 30.42 -6.77 -6.01
C LEU A 10 29.49 -6.20 -4.92
N ILE A 11 30.05 -5.48 -3.93
CA ILE A 11 29.27 -4.79 -2.88
C ILE A 11 28.48 -3.63 -3.48
N VAL A 12 29.06 -2.84 -4.39
CA VAL A 12 28.36 -1.74 -5.08
C VAL A 12 27.24 -2.26 -6.00
N ILE A 13 27.45 -3.37 -6.71
CA ILE A 13 26.40 -4.00 -7.56
C ILE A 13 25.23 -4.55 -6.71
N ILE A 14 25.49 -5.05 -5.49
CA ILE A 14 24.42 -5.47 -4.57
C ILE A 14 23.66 -4.25 -4.00
N ILE A 15 24.33 -3.10 -3.83
CA ILE A 15 23.70 -1.85 -3.35
C ILE A 15 22.83 -1.21 -4.44
N GLU A 16 23.10 -1.45 -5.73
CA GLU A 16 22.34 -0.85 -6.84
C GLU A 16 21.11 -1.68 -7.31
N ALA A 17 20.87 -2.88 -6.76
CA ALA A 17 19.80 -3.77 -7.23
C ALA A 17 18.58 -3.92 -6.29
N VAL A 18 18.45 -3.08 -5.26
CA VAL A 18 17.20 -3.01 -4.48
C VAL A 18 16.66 -1.59 -4.56
N THR A 19 16.04 -1.30 -5.69
CA THR A 19 15.02 -0.25 -5.78
C THR A 19 13.87 -0.59 -4.85
N ALA A 20 13.25 0.45 -4.27
CA ALA A 20 12.02 0.51 -3.47
C ALA A 20 11.43 -0.84 -2.99
N ALA A 21 11.18 -0.98 -1.69
CA ALA A 21 10.35 -2.07 -1.19
C ALA A 21 8.93 -1.94 -1.76
N ASP A 22 8.74 -2.51 -2.94
CA ASP A 22 7.45 -2.93 -3.49
C ASP A 22 6.86 -3.97 -2.52
N SER A 23 5.54 -4.12 -2.53
CA SER A 23 4.87 -5.21 -1.80
C SER A 23 5.55 -6.56 -2.12
N LEU A 24 5.86 -7.35 -1.08
CA LEU A 24 6.59 -8.62 -1.25
C LEU A 24 5.76 -9.67 -1.99
N GLU A 25 4.45 -9.57 -1.88
CA GLU A 25 3.50 -10.34 -2.67
C GLU A 25 2.48 -9.41 -3.34
N SER A 26 2.13 -9.77 -4.57
CA SER A 26 1.08 -9.15 -5.35
C SER A 26 -0.10 -10.13 -5.50
N CYS A 27 -1.31 -9.68 -5.21
CA CYS A 27 -2.58 -10.32 -5.55
C CYS A 27 -2.87 -10.23 -7.05
N ASP A 28 -2.12 -9.38 -7.76
CA ASP A 28 -2.36 -8.97 -9.14
C ASP A 28 -1.29 -9.48 -10.12
N ALA A 29 -0.20 -10.03 -9.61
CA ALA A 29 0.90 -10.58 -10.38
C ALA A 29 1.41 -11.88 -9.75
N PRO A 30 2.07 -12.77 -10.51
CA PRO A 30 2.68 -13.96 -9.93
C PRO A 30 3.75 -13.57 -8.90
N ASN A 31 3.63 -14.10 -7.67
CA ASN A 31 4.67 -13.93 -6.66
C ASN A 31 5.97 -14.63 -7.05
N ASP A 32 7.12 -14.02 -6.74
CA ASP A 32 8.41 -14.68 -6.87
C ASP A 32 8.49 -15.83 -5.86
N LYS A 33 9.03 -16.97 -6.30
CA LYS A 33 9.32 -18.14 -5.45
C LYS A 33 10.33 -17.85 -4.33
N LYS A 34 10.97 -16.68 -4.35
CA LYS A 34 11.91 -16.20 -3.32
C LYS A 34 11.30 -15.18 -2.36
N ASP A 35 9.97 -15.01 -2.31
CA ASP A 35 9.38 -14.10 -1.33
C ASP A 35 9.81 -14.49 0.11
N PRO A 36 10.09 -13.50 0.99
CA PRO A 36 10.41 -13.77 2.39
C PRO A 36 9.16 -14.01 3.24
N CYS A 37 7.94 -13.84 2.70
CA CYS A 37 6.67 -14.05 3.40
C CYS A 37 6.51 -15.50 3.86
N THR A 38 6.94 -16.47 3.06
CA THR A 38 6.96 -17.89 3.47
C THR A 38 7.87 -18.17 4.66
N ASN A 39 8.91 -17.35 4.89
CA ASN A 39 9.78 -17.46 6.07
C ASN A 39 9.24 -16.67 7.28
N TRP A 40 8.59 -15.54 7.05
CA TRP A 40 7.96 -14.73 8.11
C TRP A 40 6.67 -15.37 8.63
N PHE A 41 5.96 -16.09 7.76
CA PHE A 41 4.71 -16.79 8.04
C PHE A 41 4.84 -18.27 7.66
N PRO A 42 5.64 -19.06 8.41
CA PRO A 42 5.93 -20.45 8.07
C PRO A 42 4.70 -21.37 8.16
N GLU A 43 3.66 -20.96 8.89
CA GLU A 43 2.37 -21.65 9.01
C GLU A 43 1.31 -21.06 8.06
N GLY A 44 1.72 -20.22 7.10
CA GLY A 44 0.83 -19.48 6.20
C GLY A 44 -0.05 -18.48 6.96
N SER A 45 -1.33 -18.42 6.63
CA SER A 45 -2.24 -17.39 7.16
C SER A 45 -2.57 -17.52 8.66
N ALA A 46 -2.12 -18.57 9.35
CA ALA A 46 -2.54 -18.90 10.72
C ALA A 46 -2.12 -17.85 11.77
N ASN A 47 -0.95 -17.23 11.60
CA ASN A 47 -0.40 -16.21 12.51
C ASN A 47 -0.47 -14.77 11.97
N CYS A 48 -1.12 -14.55 10.82
CA CYS A 48 -1.26 -13.21 10.24
C CYS A 48 -2.13 -12.25 11.08
N MET A 49 -2.85 -12.74 12.10
CA MET A 49 -3.63 -11.90 13.02
C MET A 49 -2.85 -11.48 14.27
N THR A 50 -1.69 -12.10 14.52
CA THR A 50 -0.87 -11.86 15.72
C THR A 50 0.39 -11.05 15.43
N GLU A 51 0.71 -10.84 14.14
CA GLU A 51 1.84 -10.05 13.67
C GLU A 51 1.46 -8.58 13.41
N PRO A 52 2.44 -7.65 13.40
CA PRO A 52 2.20 -6.25 13.05
C PRO A 52 1.53 -6.13 11.68
N SER A 53 0.47 -5.32 11.61
CA SER A 53 -0.32 -5.15 10.39
C SER A 53 0.50 -4.68 9.19
N GLU A 54 1.62 -3.99 9.42
CA GLU A 54 2.50 -3.53 8.36
C GLU A 54 3.25 -4.69 7.70
N ILE A 55 3.63 -5.72 8.45
CA ILE A 55 4.29 -6.92 7.91
C ILE A 55 3.27 -7.80 7.19
N VAL A 56 2.07 -7.94 7.77
CA VAL A 56 0.94 -8.67 7.17
C VAL A 56 0.52 -8.04 5.85
N ALA A 57 0.53 -6.71 5.78
CA ALA A 57 0.18 -5.97 4.59
C ALA A 57 1.21 -6.17 3.45
N LEU A 58 2.47 -6.48 3.75
CA LEU A 58 3.48 -6.83 2.73
C LEU A 58 3.28 -8.25 2.15
N CYS A 59 2.56 -9.13 2.87
CA CYS A 59 2.36 -10.54 2.52
C CYS A 59 0.88 -10.90 2.30
N PRO A 60 0.16 -10.18 1.42
CA PRO A 60 -1.28 -10.33 1.26
C PRO A 60 -1.71 -11.67 0.66
N VAL A 61 -0.86 -12.37 -0.09
CA VAL A 61 -1.18 -13.68 -0.67
C VAL A 61 -1.03 -14.76 0.41
N THR A 62 0.11 -14.82 1.07
CA THR A 62 0.38 -15.73 2.20
C THR A 62 -0.65 -15.56 3.32
N CYS A 63 -1.03 -14.31 3.61
CA CYS A 63 -2.05 -13.99 4.61
C CYS A 63 -3.50 -14.05 4.11
N LYS A 64 -3.75 -14.46 2.86
CA LYS A 64 -5.09 -14.59 2.25
C LYS A 64 -5.93 -13.30 2.33
N LYS A 65 -5.30 -12.15 2.15
CA LYS A 65 -5.94 -10.83 2.14
C LYS A 65 -6.31 -10.35 0.73
N CYS A 66 -6.09 -11.18 -0.29
CA CYS A 66 -6.37 -10.86 -1.69
C CYS A 66 -7.83 -10.95 -2.13
N ALA A 67 -8.79 -11.16 -1.22
CA ALA A 67 -10.17 -11.49 -1.58
C ALA A 67 -10.83 -10.52 -2.58
N ALA A 68 -10.57 -9.21 -2.46
CA ALA A 68 -11.08 -8.23 -3.42
C ALA A 68 -10.39 -8.30 -4.80
N TYR A 69 -9.14 -8.76 -4.87
CA TYR A 69 -8.30 -8.74 -6.07
C TYR A 69 -8.25 -10.06 -6.84
N GLU A 70 -8.53 -11.22 -6.20
CA GLU A 70 -8.48 -12.54 -6.83
C GLU A 70 -9.31 -12.64 -8.13
N ASN A 71 -10.36 -11.83 -8.27
CA ASN A 71 -11.21 -11.79 -9.47
C ASN A 71 -11.35 -10.38 -10.06
N CYS A 72 -10.52 -9.44 -9.62
CA CYS A 72 -10.57 -8.06 -10.10
C CYS A 72 -9.65 -7.89 -11.30
N LYS A 73 -10.25 -7.59 -12.45
CA LYS A 73 -9.51 -7.32 -13.68
C LYS A 73 -10.16 -6.19 -14.46
N ASP A 74 -9.32 -5.44 -15.14
CA ASP A 74 -9.78 -4.51 -16.16
C ASP A 74 -10.23 -5.29 -17.40
N ASP A 75 -11.29 -4.80 -18.02
CA ASP A 75 -11.83 -5.27 -19.28
C ASP A 75 -11.23 -4.43 -20.42
N SER A 76 -9.97 -4.74 -20.72
CA SER A 76 -9.18 -4.05 -21.74
C SER A 76 -9.69 -4.25 -23.17
N ASP A 77 -10.65 -5.16 -23.38
CA ASP A 77 -11.32 -5.35 -24.67
C ASP A 77 -12.35 -4.24 -24.94
N ILE A 78 -12.87 -3.61 -23.87
CA ILE A 78 -13.89 -2.55 -23.95
C ILE A 78 -13.28 -1.17 -23.72
N LEU A 79 -12.43 -1.00 -22.71
CA LEU A 79 -11.73 0.26 -22.42
C LEU A 79 -10.23 0.03 -22.20
N ASP A 80 -9.39 0.86 -22.83
CA ASP A 80 -7.99 0.99 -22.42
C ASP A 80 -7.91 1.80 -21.12
N CYS A 81 -7.98 1.09 -20.00
CA CYS A 81 -8.03 1.67 -18.67
C CYS A 81 -6.81 2.55 -18.34
N ASN A 82 -5.64 2.27 -18.92
CA ASN A 82 -4.46 3.11 -18.72
C ASN A 82 -4.63 4.50 -19.36
N THR A 83 -5.29 4.54 -20.51
CA THR A 83 -5.55 5.78 -21.26
C THR A 83 -6.67 6.60 -20.60
N VAL A 84 -7.69 5.94 -20.04
CA VAL A 84 -8.85 6.61 -19.43
C VAL A 84 -8.81 6.66 -17.89
N LYS A 85 -7.64 6.43 -17.28
CA LYS A 85 -7.51 6.35 -15.81
C LYS A 85 -8.03 7.58 -15.06
N ASP A 86 -8.01 8.76 -15.70
CA ASP A 86 -8.48 9.99 -15.07
C ASP A 86 -10.02 10.01 -14.94
N GLU A 87 -10.73 9.21 -15.74
CA GLU A 87 -12.18 9.01 -15.65
C GLU A 87 -12.59 8.25 -14.38
N CYS A 88 -11.66 7.59 -13.69
CA CYS A 88 -11.92 7.05 -12.36
C CYS A 88 -12.36 8.15 -11.38
N LYS A 89 -11.98 9.41 -11.63
CA LYS A 89 -12.32 10.60 -10.83
C LYS A 89 -13.60 11.30 -11.29
N SER A 90 -14.28 10.77 -12.32
CA SER A 90 -15.46 11.40 -12.90
C SER A 90 -16.60 11.48 -11.88
N THR A 91 -17.29 12.63 -11.88
CA THR A 91 -18.54 12.82 -11.11
C THR A 91 -19.77 12.45 -11.93
N ASP A 92 -19.61 12.18 -13.23
CA ASP A 92 -20.66 11.62 -14.05
C ASP A 92 -20.91 10.17 -13.65
N ILE A 93 -22.15 9.88 -13.22
CA ILE A 93 -22.54 8.58 -12.68
C ILE A 93 -22.44 7.47 -13.75
N GLU A 94 -22.70 7.79 -15.01
CA GLU A 94 -22.64 6.82 -16.11
C GLU A 94 -21.18 6.49 -16.45
N VAL A 95 -20.32 7.51 -16.50
CA VAL A 95 -18.87 7.32 -16.68
C VAL A 95 -18.29 6.52 -15.51
N LEU A 96 -18.64 6.88 -14.28
CA LEU A 96 -18.17 6.16 -13.10
C LEU A 96 -18.63 4.69 -13.10
N ALA A 97 -19.87 4.42 -13.49
CA ALA A 97 -20.38 3.05 -13.63
C ALA A 97 -19.65 2.26 -14.73
N LEU A 98 -19.29 2.92 -15.83
CA LEU A 98 -18.47 2.32 -16.90
C LEU A 98 -17.06 1.98 -16.39
N MET A 99 -16.45 2.90 -15.65
CA MET A 99 -15.12 2.71 -15.04
C MET A 99 -15.13 1.64 -13.95
N GLU A 100 -16.14 1.58 -13.08
CA GLU A 100 -16.29 0.50 -12.09
C GLU A 100 -16.43 -0.86 -12.79
N LYS A 101 -17.16 -0.91 -13.91
CA LYS A 101 -17.44 -2.18 -14.60
C LYS A 101 -16.26 -2.67 -15.43
N HIS A 102 -15.59 -1.78 -16.15
CA HIS A 102 -14.58 -2.14 -17.15
C HIS A 102 -13.15 -1.77 -16.72
N CYS A 103 -12.97 -0.91 -15.72
CA CYS A 103 -11.67 -0.54 -15.16
C CYS A 103 -11.58 -0.67 -13.63
N PRO A 104 -12.21 -1.69 -12.98
CA PRO A 104 -12.24 -1.78 -11.52
C PRO A 104 -10.84 -1.88 -10.92
N LYS A 105 -9.88 -2.51 -11.60
CA LYS A 105 -8.52 -2.66 -11.08
C LYS A 105 -7.76 -1.34 -11.20
N THR A 106 -7.77 -0.71 -12.38
CA THR A 106 -7.14 0.61 -12.58
C THR A 106 -7.69 1.66 -11.62
N CYS A 107 -9.02 1.68 -11.41
CA CYS A 107 -9.69 2.61 -10.51
C CYS A 107 -9.62 2.22 -9.02
N GLY A 108 -9.07 1.05 -8.69
CA GLY A 108 -9.09 0.52 -7.32
C GLY A 108 -10.50 0.32 -6.78
N MET A 109 -11.48 0.00 -7.64
CA MET A 109 -12.90 -0.24 -7.31
C MET A 109 -13.24 -1.73 -7.33
N CYS A 110 -12.28 -2.57 -7.01
CA CYS A 110 -12.47 -4.01 -6.93
C CYS A 110 -13.57 -4.36 -5.92
N LYS A 111 -14.49 -5.26 -6.30
CA LYS A 111 -15.59 -5.67 -5.42
C LYS A 111 -15.07 -6.62 -4.34
N GLY A 112 -15.30 -6.26 -3.08
CA GLY A 112 -14.90 -7.04 -1.92
C GLY A 112 -14.42 -6.13 -0.80
N ASP A 113 -14.29 -6.68 0.41
CA ASP A 113 -13.64 -5.99 1.51
C ASP A 113 -12.13 -6.22 1.40
N ASN A 114 -11.36 -5.15 1.28
CA ASN A 114 -9.91 -5.18 1.31
C ASN A 114 -9.32 -4.35 2.46
N SER A 115 -10.11 -4.05 3.51
CA SER A 115 -9.66 -3.34 4.71
C SER A 115 -8.50 -4.00 5.46
N GLU A 116 -8.19 -5.24 5.10
CA GLU A 116 -7.06 -5.99 5.62
C GLU A 116 -5.76 -5.80 4.79
N LEU A 117 -5.86 -5.23 3.59
CA LEU A 117 -4.72 -4.90 2.72
C LEU A 117 -4.13 -3.53 3.02
N CYS A 118 -4.95 -2.59 3.49
CA CYS A 118 -4.48 -1.25 3.83
C CYS A 118 -5.34 -0.66 4.94
N LYS A 119 -4.91 0.47 5.52
CA LYS A 119 -5.66 1.17 6.57
C LYS A 119 -5.95 2.60 6.15
N ASP A 120 -7.02 3.14 6.71
CA ASP A 120 -7.27 4.57 6.66
C ASP A 120 -6.31 5.30 7.60
N LEU A 121 -5.74 6.41 7.14
CA LEU A 121 -4.87 7.25 7.98
C LEU A 121 -5.64 7.97 9.09
N ASN A 122 -6.95 8.19 8.89
CA ASN A 122 -7.86 8.74 9.89
C ASN A 122 -9.25 8.10 9.77
N PRO A 123 -9.51 6.99 10.49
CA PRO A 123 -10.76 6.23 10.36
C PRO A 123 -12.02 7.06 10.64
N SER A 124 -11.98 7.97 11.62
CA SER A 124 -13.14 8.81 11.96
C SER A 124 -13.45 9.81 10.84
N LEU A 125 -12.43 10.40 10.22
CA LEU A 125 -12.59 11.25 9.05
C LEU A 125 -13.15 10.44 7.86
N CYS A 126 -12.61 9.25 7.62
CA CYS A 126 -12.99 8.44 6.48
C CYS A 126 -14.45 7.98 6.55
N VAL A 127 -14.93 7.57 7.73
CA VAL A 127 -16.34 7.26 7.95
C VAL A 127 -17.22 8.50 7.67
N ALA A 128 -16.83 9.68 8.14
CA ALA A 128 -17.59 10.91 7.93
C ALA A 128 -17.64 11.34 6.44
N PHE A 129 -16.56 11.08 5.71
CA PHE A 129 -16.41 11.47 4.30
C PHE A 129 -16.58 10.30 3.32
N GLN A 130 -17.10 9.15 3.74
CA GLN A 130 -17.22 7.95 2.90
C GLN A 130 -17.96 8.21 1.58
N LYS A 131 -19.00 9.05 1.60
CA LYS A 131 -19.75 9.42 0.38
C LYS A 131 -18.93 10.24 -0.62
N GLN A 132 -17.77 10.73 -0.22
CA GLN A 132 -16.84 11.52 -1.03
C GLN A 132 -15.75 10.68 -1.69
N CYS A 133 -15.74 9.35 -1.53
CA CYS A 133 -14.76 8.49 -2.20
C CYS A 133 -14.68 8.81 -3.70
N ASN A 134 -15.82 8.99 -4.36
CA ASN A 134 -15.90 9.26 -5.80
C ASN A 134 -16.04 10.75 -6.16
N SER A 135 -15.86 11.69 -5.22
CA SER A 135 -15.91 13.11 -5.59
C SER A 135 -14.61 13.53 -6.24
N GLN A 136 -14.68 14.27 -7.35
CA GLN A 136 -13.50 14.64 -8.12
C GLN A 136 -12.45 15.40 -7.28
N GLU A 137 -12.91 16.32 -6.43
CA GLU A 137 -12.03 17.14 -5.58
C GLU A 137 -11.31 16.33 -4.51
N LEU A 138 -11.98 15.33 -3.94
CA LEU A 138 -11.43 14.53 -2.85
C LEU A 138 -10.96 13.16 -3.30
N TYR A 139 -11.06 12.80 -4.59
CA TYR A 139 -10.77 11.45 -5.07
C TYR A 139 -9.36 11.01 -4.66
N ASP A 140 -8.35 11.83 -4.95
CA ASP A 140 -6.96 11.53 -4.63
C ASP A 140 -6.73 11.52 -3.11
N PHE A 141 -7.33 12.49 -2.40
CA PHE A 141 -7.27 12.55 -0.94
C PHE A 141 -7.86 11.29 -0.29
N MET A 142 -9.05 10.88 -0.70
CA MET A 142 -9.76 9.70 -0.20
C MET A 142 -9.04 8.42 -0.60
N THR A 143 -8.42 8.37 -1.79
CA THR A 143 -7.64 7.21 -2.23
C THR A 143 -6.40 7.00 -1.36
N VAL A 144 -5.73 8.07 -0.93
CA VAL A 144 -4.53 7.97 -0.08
C VAL A 144 -4.87 7.85 1.41
N HIS A 145 -5.78 8.69 1.91
CA HIS A 145 -6.07 8.80 3.34
C HIS A 145 -7.17 7.85 3.82
N CYS A 146 -8.04 7.41 2.92
CA CYS A 146 -9.22 6.59 3.20
C CYS A 146 -9.28 5.35 2.29
N ALA A 147 -8.11 4.82 1.94
CA ALA A 147 -7.94 3.71 1.02
C ALA A 147 -8.80 2.49 1.42
N SER A 148 -8.88 2.16 2.71
CA SER A 148 -9.70 1.06 3.21
C SER A 148 -11.19 1.41 3.12
N THR A 149 -11.61 2.56 3.63
CA THR A 149 -13.03 2.98 3.59
C THR A 149 -13.57 3.09 2.16
N CYS A 150 -12.72 3.47 1.21
CA CYS A 150 -13.09 3.59 -0.20
C CYS A 150 -12.85 2.31 -1.01
N ASN A 151 -12.40 1.22 -0.38
CA ASN A 151 -12.00 -0.05 -1.01
C ASN A 151 -10.89 0.08 -2.08
N ARG A 152 -10.05 1.12 -1.98
CA ARG A 152 -8.96 1.46 -2.91
C ARG A 152 -7.58 1.07 -2.40
N CYS A 153 -7.47 -0.02 -1.66
CA CYS A 153 -6.18 -0.56 -1.22
C CYS A 153 -5.36 -1.09 -2.39
N LYS A 154 -4.77 -0.21 -3.21
CA LYS A 154 -3.81 -0.60 -4.24
C LYS A 154 -2.62 -1.26 -3.55
N GLN A 155 -2.19 -2.41 -4.06
CA GLN A 155 -1.05 -3.13 -3.50
C GLN A 155 0.28 -2.41 -3.69
N GLU A 156 0.35 -1.48 -4.63
CA GLU A 156 1.54 -0.64 -4.84
C GLU A 156 1.63 0.48 -3.78
N ASP A 157 0.54 0.80 -3.09
CA ASP A 157 0.55 1.79 -1.99
C ASP A 157 1.02 1.22 -0.64
N LEU A 158 1.30 -0.08 -0.58
CA LEU A 158 2.08 -0.68 0.51
C LEU A 158 3.52 -0.16 0.52
N ALA A 159 4.03 0.25 -0.65
CA ALA A 159 5.36 0.81 -0.82
C ALA A 159 5.49 2.27 -0.33
N THR A 160 4.39 2.95 0.01
CA THR A 160 4.44 4.34 0.50
C THR A 160 4.70 4.44 2.01
N VAL A 161 4.63 3.34 2.77
CA VAL A 161 4.66 3.38 4.25
C VAL A 161 6.07 3.21 4.82
N CYS A 162 7.10 3.61 4.06
CA CYS A 162 8.44 3.73 4.60
C CYS A 162 9.11 5.06 4.22
N ALA A 163 8.34 6.14 4.31
CA ALA A 163 8.84 7.49 4.21
C ALA A 163 8.38 8.33 5.41
N ASP A 164 9.12 9.40 5.69
CA ASP A 164 8.60 10.46 6.55
C ASP A 164 7.63 11.30 5.72
N GLN A 165 6.37 11.35 6.14
CA GLN A 165 5.32 12.16 5.51
C GLN A 165 5.33 13.61 6.01
N SER A 166 6.10 13.89 7.07
CA SER A 166 6.32 15.24 7.58
C SER A 166 7.78 15.65 7.48
N THR A 167 8.02 16.89 7.03
CA THR A 167 9.35 17.51 7.04
C THR A 167 9.86 17.82 8.45
N THR A 168 8.99 17.76 9.47
CA THR A 168 9.33 18.03 10.88
C THR A 168 9.72 16.79 11.67
N CYS A 169 9.76 15.61 11.04
CA CYS A 169 10.01 14.34 11.74
C CYS A 169 11.29 14.34 12.57
N SER A 170 12.38 14.94 12.09
CA SER A 170 13.62 15.07 12.85
C SER A 170 13.43 15.86 14.15
N THR A 171 12.68 16.96 14.11
CA THR A 171 12.35 17.79 15.27
C THR A 171 11.43 17.05 16.25
N TRP A 172 10.42 16.36 15.73
CA TRP A 172 9.49 15.58 16.56
C TRP A 172 10.19 14.41 17.24
N LYS A 173 11.09 13.71 16.55
CA LYS A 173 11.93 12.68 17.16
C LYS A 173 12.79 13.25 18.28
N ALA A 174 13.42 14.41 18.07
CA ALA A 174 14.20 15.08 19.11
C ALA A 174 13.34 15.46 20.33
N ASN A 175 12.07 15.79 20.12
CA ASN A 175 11.09 16.09 21.16
C ASN A 175 10.38 14.84 21.73
N GLY A 176 10.85 13.63 21.40
CA GLY A 176 10.35 12.38 21.98
C GLY A 176 9.12 11.77 21.30
N PHE A 177 8.70 12.25 20.12
CA PHE A 177 7.53 11.74 19.40
C PHE A 177 7.55 10.21 19.21
N CYS A 178 8.68 9.64 18.79
CA CYS A 178 8.79 8.20 18.52
C CYS A 178 8.62 7.34 19.79
N THR A 179 8.92 7.89 20.97
CA THR A 179 8.88 7.18 22.26
C THR A 179 7.71 7.60 23.15
N ASN A 180 6.95 8.63 22.77
CA ASN A 180 5.82 9.11 23.55
C ASN A 180 4.61 8.18 23.41
N ASN A 181 4.03 7.72 24.52
CA ASN A 181 2.87 6.82 24.55
C ASN A 181 1.54 7.52 24.28
N ASP A 182 1.51 8.86 24.28
CA ASP A 182 0.31 9.65 23.93
C ASP A 182 0.00 9.58 22.42
N TYR A 183 0.99 9.25 21.59
CA TYR A 183 0.81 9.02 20.17
C TYR A 183 0.72 7.52 19.89
N SER A 184 -0.34 7.09 19.20
CA SER A 184 -0.47 5.70 18.76
C SER A 184 0.67 5.34 17.80
N GLU A 185 1.01 4.05 17.74
CA GLU A 185 2.02 3.58 16.78
C GLU A 185 1.62 3.90 15.33
N GLU A 186 0.33 3.89 15.04
CA GLU A 186 -0.24 4.29 13.76
C GLU A 186 0.03 5.76 13.43
N VAL A 187 -0.13 6.68 14.39
CA VAL A 187 0.22 8.11 14.22
C VAL A 187 1.72 8.26 13.97
N LYS A 188 2.57 7.49 14.67
CA LYS A 188 4.02 7.55 14.49
C LYS A 188 4.46 7.02 13.13
N ARG A 189 3.84 5.95 12.64
CA ARG A 189 4.12 5.33 11.34
C ARG A 189 3.60 6.21 10.20
N SER A 190 2.37 6.69 10.28
CA SER A 190 1.78 7.57 9.24
C SER A 190 2.55 8.87 9.02
N HIS A 191 3.19 9.41 10.06
CA HIS A 191 3.89 10.70 9.95
C HIS A 191 5.39 10.54 9.76
N CYS A 192 6.04 9.65 10.51
CA CYS A 192 7.49 9.58 10.62
C CYS A 192 8.03 8.15 10.61
N ALA A 193 7.47 7.27 9.76
CA ALA A 193 7.86 5.87 9.65
C ALA A 193 9.38 5.67 9.58
N LYS A 194 10.05 6.44 8.73
CA LYS A 194 11.50 6.33 8.51
C LYS A 194 12.29 6.87 9.69
N THR A 195 11.97 8.07 10.15
CA THR A 195 12.66 8.74 11.25
C THR A 195 12.53 7.96 12.56
N CYS A 196 11.36 7.38 12.84
CA CYS A 196 11.13 6.58 14.04
C CYS A 196 11.61 5.12 13.93
N GLY A 197 12.18 4.72 12.78
CA GLY A 197 12.79 3.40 12.62
C GLY A 197 11.79 2.27 12.41
N TYR A 198 10.60 2.57 11.92
CA TYR A 198 9.59 1.57 11.54
C TYR A 198 9.85 0.96 10.15
N CYS A 199 10.78 1.56 9.41
CA CYS A 199 11.35 1.09 8.16
C CYS A 199 12.51 0.11 8.36
N LYS A 200 12.47 -1.05 7.70
CA LYS A 200 13.60 -2.01 7.65
C LYS A 200 13.93 -2.37 6.21
#